data_AF-A0A9P8SGS1-F1
#
_entry.id   AF-A0A9P8SGS1-F1
#
_cell.length_a   1.000
_cell.length_b   1.000
_cell.length_c   1.000
_cell.angle_alpha   90.00
_cell.angle_beta   90.00
_cell.angle_gamma   90.00
#
_symmetry.space_group_name_H-M   'P 1'
#
loop_
_entity.id
_entity.type
_entity.pdbx_description
1 polymer ?
#
loop_
_entity_poly.entity_id
_entity_poly.type
_entity_poly.pdbx_seq_one_letter_code
_entity_poly.pdbx_strand_id
1 'polypeptide(L)'
;MRRPSLAGNGLKRLLYGPANSRRRYVTDADIESARKYCLAQLHKSDYDAHLVRRFVPPPVQDAYAALRMLNLELVRLPELVSNPTIGALRFKFWQESIDNTFAGRPPREPICILLHKVLLELEERAGAAKKQSVKFWVSRLVRTRGKHMDNRPFASLESLEDYAESTYSTMMYATLALMPVRSTHLDHLASHIASPAQPVVTPSGAEAPSTREPSLLLPLDVMAEQGVKEEEVFREGPNAQGLQDAVFKVATRANDHLITAREMLRRLKDGDDAGHEFEHQGEVEHVYEHNEQQHDFLESLEKVNFDPFAVKSSDVVVKMLYELIAIVRPGNVAEVKEIAHTVGSMVLRNGGVVRGMSNWGIFSLPKPTSIHQMKHTHGHYFVMRYDASTKVHQDLRTTLRLEPRMIRSAHVKLGDGKLETLSRFSEPVWRARGADMVE
;
A
#
# COMPACT_ATOMS: atom_id res chain seq x y z
N MET A 1 -25.27 44.59 -3.53
CA MET A 1 -25.08 43.22 -4.03
C MET A 1 -23.93 42.58 -3.26
N ARG A 2 -24.23 41.70 -2.30
CA ARG A 2 -23.26 41.02 -1.45
C ARG A 2 -22.97 39.63 -2.05
N ARG A 3 -21.70 39.32 -2.32
CA ARG A 3 -21.24 37.96 -2.62
C ARG A 3 -20.86 37.25 -1.30
N PRO A 4 -21.21 35.98 -1.10
CA PRO A 4 -20.88 35.25 0.11
C PRO A 4 -19.42 34.77 0.05
N SER A 5 -18.66 35.03 1.11
CA SER A 5 -17.38 34.36 1.35
C SER A 5 -17.65 33.03 2.04
N LEU A 6 -17.07 31.95 1.51
CA LEU A 6 -17.02 30.66 2.19
C LEU A 6 -16.04 30.80 3.36
N ALA A 7 -16.59 30.86 4.58
CA ALA A 7 -15.81 30.84 5.81
C ALA A 7 -15.11 29.48 5.95
N GLY A 8 -13.78 29.48 5.91
CA GLY A 8 -12.99 28.36 6.38
C GLY A 8 -13.30 28.12 7.86
N ASN A 9 -13.69 26.90 8.21
CA ASN A 9 -13.89 26.46 9.60
C ASN A 9 -12.53 26.25 10.29
N GLY A 10 -11.75 27.32 10.39
CA GLY A 10 -10.56 27.42 11.22
C GLY A 10 -10.92 27.95 12.60
N LEU A 11 -10.78 27.10 13.61
CA LEU A 11 -10.45 27.45 15.00
C LEU A 11 -11.22 28.63 15.64
N LYS A 12 -12.52 28.44 15.92
CA LYS A 12 -13.22 29.25 16.93
C LYS A 12 -14.09 28.40 17.85
N ARG A 13 -13.47 27.75 18.83
CA ARG A 13 -14.05 27.44 20.15
C ARG A 13 -12.96 26.97 21.11
N LEU A 14 -12.27 27.92 21.73
CA LEU A 14 -11.58 27.71 23.00
C LEU A 14 -12.02 28.84 23.92
N LEU A 15 -13.11 28.60 24.65
CA LEU A 15 -13.40 29.33 25.88
C LEU A 15 -13.24 28.36 27.04
N TYR A 16 -12.35 28.77 27.95
CA TYR A 16 -12.05 28.27 29.29
C TYR A 16 -12.97 27.16 29.84
N GLY A 17 -12.46 25.93 29.84
CA GLY A 17 -12.85 24.89 30.78
C GLY A 17 -11.73 24.69 31.81
N PRO A 18 -12.01 24.11 33.00
CA PRO A 18 -11.01 23.93 34.04
C PRO A 18 -9.85 23.08 33.51
N ALA A 19 -8.63 23.36 33.99
CA ALA A 19 -7.41 22.70 33.54
C ALA A 19 -7.54 21.18 33.60
N ASN A 20 -7.87 20.58 32.45
CA ASN A 20 -8.01 19.14 32.30
C ASN A 20 -6.66 18.51 32.66
N SER A 21 -6.65 17.68 33.71
CA SER A 21 -5.59 16.71 33.96
C SER A 21 -5.28 16.02 32.63
N ARG A 22 -4.14 16.36 32.03
CA ARG A 22 -3.76 15.84 30.72
C ARG A 22 -3.49 14.34 30.90
N ARG A 23 -4.48 13.50 30.55
CA ARG A 23 -4.30 12.04 30.48
C ARG A 23 -3.01 11.75 29.69
N ARG A 24 -2.03 11.14 30.36
CA ARG A 24 -0.70 10.80 29.83
C ARG A 24 -0.64 9.39 29.22
N TYR A 25 -1.68 8.57 29.40
CA TYR A 25 -1.74 7.21 28.86
C TYR A 25 -2.57 7.17 27.57
N VAL A 26 -2.13 6.33 26.62
CA VAL A 26 -2.84 6.01 25.37
C VAL A 26 -3.80 4.85 25.66
N THR A 27 -5.05 4.97 25.22
CA THR A 27 -6.06 3.90 25.37
C THR A 27 -6.31 3.16 24.06
N ASP A 28 -6.91 1.96 24.14
CA ASP A 28 -7.33 1.20 22.94
C ASP A 28 -8.29 1.99 22.05
N ALA A 29 -9.15 2.84 22.66
CA ALA A 29 -10.03 3.73 21.93
C ALA A 29 -9.27 4.82 21.17
N ASP A 30 -8.17 5.35 21.75
CA ASP A 30 -7.30 6.30 21.07
C ASP A 30 -6.59 5.63 19.88
N ILE A 31 -6.13 4.38 20.04
CA ILE A 31 -5.49 3.59 18.99
C ILE A 31 -6.47 3.31 17.84
N GLU A 32 -7.69 2.86 18.13
CA GLU A 32 -8.68 2.58 17.11
C GLU A 32 -9.09 3.86 16.35
N SER A 33 -9.27 4.97 17.07
CA SER A 33 -9.52 6.28 16.45
C SER A 33 -8.37 6.72 15.55
N ALA A 34 -7.13 6.56 16.02
CA ALA A 34 -5.92 6.89 15.26
C ALA A 34 -5.77 6.01 14.01
N ARG A 35 -6.02 4.71 14.13
CA ARG A 35 -6.05 3.75 13.00
C ARG A 35 -7.10 4.18 11.98
N LYS A 36 -8.34 4.42 12.41
CA LYS A 36 -9.43 4.85 11.53
C LYS A 36 -9.08 6.15 10.80
N TYR A 37 -8.48 7.11 11.49
CA TYR A 37 -8.01 8.36 10.89
C TYR A 37 -6.97 8.09 9.79
N CYS A 38 -5.91 7.34 10.10
CA CYS A 38 -4.84 7.05 9.15
C CYS A 38 -5.37 6.32 7.91
N LEU A 39 -6.21 5.30 8.09
CA LEU A 39 -6.78 4.54 6.99
C LEU A 39 -7.72 5.38 6.11
N ALA A 40 -8.53 6.24 6.72
CA ALA A 40 -9.44 7.13 5.98
C ALA A 40 -8.65 8.17 5.17
N GLN A 41 -7.56 8.70 5.73
CA GLN A 41 -6.70 9.65 5.02
C GLN A 41 -5.94 8.98 3.87
N LEU A 42 -5.37 7.80 4.07
CA LEU A 42 -4.74 7.03 2.99
C LEU A 42 -5.75 6.73 1.88
N HIS A 43 -6.96 6.23 2.22
CA HIS A 43 -7.99 5.98 1.21
C HIS A 43 -8.34 7.23 0.37
N LYS A 44 -8.30 8.42 0.99
CA LYS A 44 -8.62 9.68 0.31
C LYS A 44 -7.45 10.26 -0.48
N SER A 45 -6.22 10.09 0.01
CA SER A 45 -5.06 10.88 -0.40
C SER A 45 -3.91 10.08 -1.01
N ASP A 46 -3.89 8.77 -0.80
CA ASP A 46 -2.86 7.83 -1.24
C ASP A 46 -3.52 6.44 -1.39
N TYR A 47 -4.40 6.34 -2.39
CA TYR A 47 -5.23 5.15 -2.61
C TYR A 47 -4.37 3.92 -2.92
N ASP A 48 -3.25 4.11 -3.62
CA ASP A 48 -2.30 3.04 -3.92
C ASP A 48 -1.70 2.45 -2.64
N ALA A 49 -1.24 3.29 -1.71
CA ALA A 49 -0.79 2.79 -0.40
C ALA A 49 -1.93 2.12 0.39
N HIS A 50 -3.16 2.62 0.29
CA HIS A 50 -4.31 1.96 0.90
C HIS A 50 -4.52 0.53 0.36
N LEU A 51 -4.31 0.32 -0.95
CA LEU A 51 -4.38 -1.00 -1.56
C LEU A 51 -3.18 -1.88 -1.16
N VAL A 52 -1.95 -1.34 -1.27
CA VAL A 52 -0.70 -2.06 -0.96
C VAL A 52 -0.66 -2.54 0.49
N ARG A 53 -1.21 -1.75 1.43
CA ARG A 53 -1.30 -2.13 2.85
C ARG A 53 -1.91 -3.52 3.06
N ARG A 54 -2.82 -3.97 2.19
CA ARG A 54 -3.49 -5.29 2.31
C ARG A 54 -2.54 -6.47 2.06
N PHE A 55 -1.43 -6.23 1.37
CA PHE A 55 -0.37 -7.21 1.13
C PHE A 55 0.72 -7.17 2.21
N VAL A 56 0.74 -6.13 3.04
CA VAL A 56 1.63 -6.04 4.22
C VAL A 56 1.10 -7.01 5.30
N PRO A 57 1.97 -7.80 5.97
CA PRO A 57 1.54 -8.74 7.00
C PRO A 57 0.77 -8.04 8.13
N PRO A 58 -0.29 -8.66 8.70
CA PRO A 58 -1.18 -8.02 9.68
C PRO A 58 -0.46 -7.32 10.85
N PRO A 59 0.60 -7.89 11.48
CA PRO A 59 1.31 -7.24 12.59
C PRO A 59 1.95 -5.90 12.23
N VAL A 60 2.18 -5.64 10.95
CA VAL A 60 2.96 -4.50 10.43
C VAL A 60 2.08 -3.52 9.65
N GLN A 61 0.78 -3.81 9.49
CA GLN A 61 -0.12 -2.96 8.71
C GLN A 61 -0.39 -1.59 9.35
N ASP A 62 -0.43 -1.53 10.68
CA ASP A 62 -0.56 -0.27 11.41
C ASP A 62 0.72 0.57 11.28
N ALA A 63 1.88 -0.08 11.29
CA ALA A 63 3.18 0.54 11.06
C ALA A 63 3.25 1.18 9.67
N TYR A 64 2.96 0.37 8.64
CA TYR A 64 2.92 0.83 7.25
C TYR A 64 1.95 2.01 7.10
N ALA A 65 0.76 1.94 7.68
CA ALA A 65 -0.21 3.02 7.62
C ALA A 65 0.31 4.31 8.27
N ALA A 66 0.92 4.22 9.46
CA ALA A 66 1.49 5.37 10.16
C ALA A 66 2.66 6.00 9.38
N LEU A 67 3.55 5.18 8.83
CA LEU A 67 4.71 5.64 8.04
C LEU A 67 4.27 6.31 6.73
N ARG A 68 3.30 5.73 6.00
CA ARG A 68 2.74 6.34 4.78
C ARG A 68 2.04 7.66 5.08
N MET A 69 1.28 7.73 6.18
CA MET A 69 0.64 8.97 6.62
C MET A 69 1.65 10.04 7.03
N LEU A 70 2.73 9.67 7.75
CA LEU A 70 3.83 10.58 8.04
C LEU A 70 4.43 11.13 6.75
N ASN A 71 4.75 10.27 5.78
CA ASN A 71 5.29 10.72 4.50
C ASN A 71 4.32 11.68 3.78
N LEU A 72 3.02 11.39 3.79
CA LEU A 72 2.00 12.26 3.19
C LEU A 72 1.95 13.64 3.84
N GLU A 73 2.01 13.72 5.17
CA GLU A 73 2.07 15.00 5.90
C GLU A 73 3.33 15.78 5.53
N LEU A 74 4.49 15.13 5.46
CA LEU A 74 5.77 15.78 5.14
C LEU A 74 5.84 16.25 3.68
N VAL A 75 5.36 15.45 2.72
CA VAL A 75 5.35 15.79 1.28
C VAL A 75 4.49 17.00 0.97
N ARG A 76 3.40 17.21 1.73
CA ARG A 76 2.48 18.35 1.53
C ARG A 76 2.98 19.66 2.13
N LEU A 77 3.95 19.62 3.05
CA LEU A 77 4.41 20.83 3.74
C LEU A 77 4.92 21.93 2.80
N PRO A 78 5.71 21.64 1.74
CA PRO A 78 6.16 22.66 0.80
C PRO A 78 5.02 23.40 0.09
N GLU A 79 3.89 22.72 -0.17
CA GLU A 79 2.72 23.30 -0.82
C GLU A 79 1.82 24.08 0.16
N LEU A 80 1.73 23.62 1.41
CA LEU A 80 0.85 24.20 2.43
C LEU A 80 1.45 25.41 3.14
N VAL A 81 2.77 25.58 3.11
CA VAL A 81 3.48 26.59 3.91
C VAL A 81 4.42 27.42 3.05
N SER A 82 4.00 28.64 2.71
CA SER A 82 4.82 29.58 1.93
C SER A 82 5.90 30.27 2.75
N ASN A 83 5.76 30.38 4.08
CA ASN A 83 6.75 31.02 4.95
C ASN A 83 7.81 29.99 5.40
N PRO A 84 9.10 30.14 5.03
CA PRO A 84 10.16 29.19 5.38
C PRO A 84 10.30 28.94 6.88
N THR A 85 10.11 29.96 7.71
CA THR A 85 10.18 29.85 9.17
C THR A 85 9.06 28.99 9.72
N ILE A 86 7.83 29.17 9.24
CA ILE A 86 6.68 28.33 9.64
C ILE A 86 6.92 26.89 9.19
N GLY A 87 7.54 26.72 8.03
CA GLY A 87 7.90 25.42 7.49
C GLY A 87 8.90 24.68 8.37
N ALA A 88 10.00 25.36 8.73
CA ALA A 88 11.00 24.84 9.65
C ALA A 88 10.40 24.48 11.02
N LEU A 89 9.46 25.30 11.53
CA LEU A 89 8.74 24.99 12.78
C LEU A 89 7.89 23.72 12.66
N ARG A 90 7.25 23.45 11.51
CA ARG A 90 6.48 22.21 11.30
C ARG A 90 7.36 20.96 11.20
N PHE A 91 8.50 21.05 10.51
CA PHE A 91 9.46 19.94 10.49
C PHE A 91 10.06 19.68 11.88
N LYS A 92 10.39 20.74 12.63
CA LYS A 92 10.82 20.63 14.03
C LYS A 92 9.75 19.99 14.90
N PHE A 93 8.49 20.39 14.74
CA PHE A 93 7.36 19.74 15.42
C PHE A 93 7.29 18.24 15.13
N TRP A 94 7.42 17.83 13.86
CA TRP A 94 7.42 16.40 13.51
C TRP A 94 8.63 15.66 14.09
N GLN A 95 9.82 16.26 14.03
CA GLN A 95 11.02 15.69 14.63
C GLN A 95 10.84 15.46 16.14
N GLU A 96 10.41 16.48 16.88
CA GLU A 96 10.13 16.38 18.32
C GLU A 96 9.00 15.39 18.62
N SER A 97 7.96 15.34 17.78
CA SER A 97 6.84 14.41 17.94
C SER A 97 7.27 12.95 17.79
N ILE A 98 8.13 12.67 16.80
CA ILE A 98 8.74 11.35 16.62
C ILE A 98 9.66 11.03 17.79
N ASP A 99 10.56 11.94 18.18
CA ASP A 99 11.45 11.72 19.32
C ASP A 99 10.69 11.40 20.62
N ASN A 100 9.63 12.16 20.90
CA ASN A 100 8.76 11.93 22.05
C ASN A 100 8.03 10.59 21.96
N THR A 101 7.59 10.19 20.77
CA THR A 101 6.95 8.89 20.52
C THR A 101 7.90 7.73 20.82
N PHE A 102 9.13 7.80 20.33
CA PHE A 102 10.18 6.80 20.63
C PHE A 102 10.63 6.82 22.10
N ALA A 103 10.53 7.97 22.78
CA ALA A 103 10.75 8.10 24.22
C ALA A 103 9.56 7.62 25.09
N GLY A 104 8.52 7.04 24.48
CA GLY A 104 7.34 6.51 25.18
C GLY A 104 6.35 7.58 25.65
N ARG A 105 6.40 8.78 25.07
CA ARG A 105 5.53 9.91 25.41
C ARG A 105 4.88 10.49 24.15
N PRO A 106 4.12 9.69 23.37
CA PRO A 106 3.59 10.16 22.10
C PRO A 106 2.69 11.40 22.30
N PRO A 107 2.81 12.43 21.46
CA PRO A 107 1.82 13.50 21.42
C PRO A 107 0.46 12.94 20.95
N ARG A 108 -0.61 13.72 21.14
CA ARG A 108 -1.97 13.36 20.71
C ARG A 108 -2.19 13.54 19.21
N GLU A 109 -1.22 13.11 18.43
CA GLU A 109 -1.26 13.07 16.98
C GLU A 109 -1.56 11.62 16.56
N PRO A 110 -2.60 11.34 15.74
CA PRO A 110 -2.96 9.99 15.33
C PRO A 110 -1.79 9.13 14.84
N ILE A 111 -0.89 9.71 14.04
CA ILE A 111 0.30 9.04 13.52
C ILE A 111 1.22 8.59 14.66
N CYS A 112 1.45 9.47 15.63
CA CYS A 112 2.31 9.19 16.79
C CYS A 112 1.69 8.16 17.74
N ILE A 113 0.37 8.21 17.95
CA ILE A 113 -0.36 7.22 18.75
C ILE A 113 -0.24 5.83 18.11
N LEU A 114 -0.50 5.73 16.81
CA LEU A 114 -0.45 4.46 16.10
C LEU A 114 0.97 3.90 16.03
N LEU A 115 1.96 4.76 15.78
CA LEU A 115 3.37 4.39 15.80
C LEU A 115 3.80 3.94 17.21
N HIS A 116 3.39 4.62 18.27
CA HIS A 116 3.70 4.23 19.64
C HIS A 116 3.21 2.81 19.96
N LYS A 117 1.96 2.50 19.58
CA LYS A 117 1.38 1.15 19.73
C LYS A 117 2.23 0.10 19.01
N VAL A 118 2.62 0.35 17.76
CA VAL A 118 3.51 -0.53 16.99
C VAL A 118 4.88 -0.72 17.66
N LEU A 119 5.44 0.34 18.24
CA LEU A 119 6.73 0.26 18.92
C LEU A 119 6.66 -0.56 20.21
N LEU A 120 5.54 -0.52 20.94
CA LEU A 120 5.31 -1.38 22.11
C LEU A 120 5.22 -2.85 21.67
N GLU A 121 4.46 -3.16 20.63
CA GLU A 121 4.34 -4.52 20.06
C GLU A 121 5.69 -5.03 19.53
N LEU A 122 6.51 -4.15 18.94
CA LEU A 122 7.87 -4.46 18.52
C LEU A 122 8.78 -4.79 19.71
N GLU A 123 8.73 -3.97 20.76
CA GLU A 123 9.58 -4.14 21.92
C GLU A 123 9.27 -5.45 22.66
N GLU A 124 7.98 -5.80 22.77
CA GLU A 124 7.53 -7.07 23.34
C GLU A 124 8.02 -8.30 22.55
N ARG A 125 7.94 -8.26 21.21
CA ARG A 125 8.30 -9.42 20.36
C ARG A 125 9.79 -9.55 20.05
N ALA A 126 10.56 -8.47 20.16
CA ALA A 126 11.85 -8.35 19.50
C ALA A 126 12.92 -7.56 20.28
N GLY A 127 12.57 -6.99 21.45
CA GLY A 127 13.50 -6.24 22.29
C GLY A 127 13.77 -4.80 21.83
N ALA A 128 14.47 -4.05 22.68
CA ALA A 128 14.66 -2.60 22.53
C ALA A 128 15.63 -2.19 21.41
N ALA A 129 16.52 -3.08 20.95
CA ALA A 129 17.51 -2.76 19.91
C ALA A 129 16.83 -2.41 18.57
N LYS A 130 15.75 -3.11 18.21
CA LYS A 130 15.03 -2.86 16.93
C LYS A 130 14.36 -1.49 16.91
N LYS A 131 13.94 -0.97 18.06
CA LYS A 131 13.34 0.35 18.21
C LYS A 131 14.30 1.47 17.77
N GLN A 132 15.61 1.30 17.98
CA GLN A 132 16.60 2.31 17.57
C GLN A 132 16.82 2.32 16.05
N SER A 133 16.88 1.16 15.39
CA SER A 133 16.96 1.08 13.92
C SER A 133 15.73 1.74 13.27
N VAL A 134 14.52 1.42 13.74
CA VAL A 134 13.29 2.08 13.25
C VAL A 134 13.33 3.59 13.51
N LYS A 135 13.81 4.04 14.67
CA LYS A 135 13.95 5.47 14.99
C LYS A 135 14.85 6.18 13.99
N PHE A 136 15.97 5.56 13.63
CA PHE A 136 16.91 6.12 12.67
C PHE A 136 16.23 6.35 11.33
N TRP A 137 15.59 5.32 10.76
CA TRP A 137 14.94 5.43 9.45
C TRP A 137 13.84 6.50 9.44
N VAL A 138 12.98 6.52 10.47
CA VAL A 138 11.91 7.54 10.56
C VAL A 138 12.50 8.95 10.71
N SER A 139 13.56 9.10 11.50
CA SER A 139 14.26 10.38 11.66
C SER A 139 14.96 10.83 10.38
N ARG A 140 15.58 9.89 9.64
CA ARG A 140 16.21 10.15 8.33
C ARG A 140 15.18 10.69 7.35
N LEU A 141 14.00 10.05 7.24
CA LEU A 141 12.90 10.53 6.40
C LEU A 141 12.49 11.97 6.72
N VAL A 142 12.21 12.27 8.00
CA VAL A 142 11.80 13.63 8.43
C VAL A 142 12.88 14.66 8.11
N ARG A 143 14.14 14.35 8.40
CA ARG A 143 15.29 15.22 8.14
C ARG A 143 15.49 15.47 6.66
N THR A 144 15.44 14.42 5.83
CA THR A 144 15.62 14.52 4.37
C THR A 144 14.53 15.37 3.74
N ARG A 145 13.26 15.16 4.09
CA ARG A 145 12.14 15.98 3.62
C ARG A 145 12.27 17.44 4.08
N GLY A 146 12.75 17.67 5.31
CA GLY A 146 13.01 19.02 5.82
C GLY A 146 14.10 19.76 5.04
N LYS A 147 15.19 19.06 4.66
CA LYS A 147 16.26 19.63 3.82
C LYS A 147 15.78 20.03 2.42
N HIS A 148 14.79 19.33 1.88
CA HIS A 148 14.23 19.59 0.54
C HIS A 148 12.92 20.38 0.60
N MET A 149 12.64 21.06 1.71
CA MET A 149 11.41 21.84 1.86
C MET A 149 11.31 22.99 0.86
N ASP A 150 12.44 23.46 0.35
CA ASP A 150 12.48 24.55 -0.60
C ASP A 150 12.12 24.15 -2.05
N ASN A 151 11.97 22.84 -2.31
CA ASN A 151 11.80 22.23 -3.63
C ASN A 151 12.93 22.64 -4.61
N ARG A 152 14.17 22.73 -4.12
CA ARG A 152 15.33 22.94 -4.99
C ARG A 152 15.45 21.79 -6.01
N PRO A 153 15.74 22.08 -7.30
CA PRO A 153 16.01 21.06 -8.30
C PRO A 153 17.20 20.16 -7.92
N PHE A 154 17.18 18.93 -8.43
CA PHE A 154 18.27 17.96 -8.24
C PHE A 154 19.44 18.29 -9.15
N ALA A 155 20.67 18.28 -8.64
CA ALA A 155 21.85 18.63 -9.42
C ALA A 155 22.16 17.59 -10.50
N SER A 156 21.94 16.32 -10.17
CA SER A 156 22.18 15.18 -11.05
C SER A 156 21.13 14.08 -10.87
N LEU A 157 21.07 13.14 -11.83
CA LEU A 157 20.26 11.94 -11.70
C LEU A 157 20.62 11.12 -10.44
N GLU A 158 21.91 11.04 -10.12
CA GLU A 158 22.42 10.44 -8.88
C GLU A 158 21.86 11.14 -7.63
N SER A 159 21.82 12.47 -7.59
CA SER A 159 21.25 13.19 -6.44
C SER A 159 19.74 12.97 -6.26
N LEU A 160 19.01 12.67 -7.35
CA LEU A 160 17.62 12.26 -7.30
C LEU A 160 17.48 10.83 -6.75
N GLU A 161 18.39 9.93 -7.09
CA GLU A 161 18.45 8.57 -6.54
C GLU A 161 18.77 8.58 -5.04
N ASP A 162 19.77 9.36 -4.60
CA ASP A 162 20.08 9.58 -3.19
C ASP A 162 18.88 10.08 -2.38
N TYR A 163 18.10 10.97 -3.00
CA TYR A 163 16.87 11.47 -2.42
C TYR A 163 15.79 10.40 -2.31
N ALA A 164 15.59 9.59 -3.35
CA ALA A 164 14.66 8.47 -3.34
C ALA A 164 15.03 7.45 -2.26
N GLU A 165 16.32 7.13 -2.16
CA GLU A 165 16.89 6.24 -1.14
C GLU A 165 16.65 6.76 0.27
N SER A 166 16.92 8.06 0.48
CA SER A 166 16.76 8.73 1.75
C SER A 166 15.31 9.08 2.11
N THR A 167 14.33 8.71 1.27
CA THR A 167 12.90 8.94 1.51
C THR A 167 12.06 7.67 1.38
N TYR A 168 11.82 7.20 0.15
CA TYR A 168 10.96 6.06 -0.12
C TYR A 168 11.63 4.75 0.31
N SER A 169 12.93 4.55 0.07
CA SER A 169 13.63 3.30 0.47
C SER A 169 13.74 3.25 1.98
N THR A 170 14.17 4.35 2.59
CA THR A 170 14.17 4.54 4.05
C THR A 170 12.83 4.19 4.70
N MET A 171 11.70 4.58 4.10
CA MET A 171 10.36 4.21 4.61
C MET A 171 10.07 2.71 4.45
N MET A 172 10.56 2.09 3.38
CA MET A 172 10.46 0.65 3.18
C MET A 172 11.34 -0.10 4.19
N TYR A 173 12.58 0.33 4.44
CA TYR A 173 13.45 -0.22 5.48
C TYR A 173 12.84 -0.10 6.87
N ALA A 174 12.22 1.04 7.20
CA ALA A 174 11.49 1.18 8.45
C ALA A 174 10.34 0.16 8.57
N THR A 175 9.65 -0.13 7.46
CA THR A 175 8.59 -1.15 7.42
C THR A 175 9.17 -2.56 7.55
N LEU A 176 10.27 -2.87 6.88
CA LEU A 176 10.97 -4.16 6.94
C LEU A 176 11.56 -4.42 8.33
N ALA A 177 12.16 -3.42 8.97
CA ALA A 177 12.65 -3.48 10.35
C ALA A 177 11.52 -3.75 11.36
N LEU A 178 10.28 -3.44 11.00
CA LEU A 178 9.07 -3.75 11.76
C LEU A 178 8.48 -5.13 11.40
N MET A 179 9.10 -5.92 10.53
CA MET A 179 8.71 -7.31 10.29
C MET A 179 9.48 -8.26 11.22
N PRO A 180 9.03 -9.52 11.39
CA PRO A 180 9.81 -10.56 12.06
C PRO A 180 10.87 -11.20 11.13
N VAL A 181 10.98 -10.76 9.89
CA VAL A 181 11.92 -11.28 8.89
C VAL A 181 13.11 -10.34 8.76
N ARG A 182 14.32 -10.90 8.68
CA ARG A 182 15.56 -10.17 8.38
C ARG A 182 16.21 -10.77 7.15
N SER A 183 16.58 -9.93 6.20
CA SER A 183 17.28 -10.38 5.01
C SER A 183 17.92 -9.17 4.33
N THR A 184 19.22 -9.24 4.14
CA THR A 184 19.97 -8.30 3.28
C THR A 184 19.35 -8.23 1.89
N HIS A 185 18.85 -9.35 1.37
CA HIS A 185 18.16 -9.39 0.09
C HIS A 185 16.83 -8.63 0.10
N LEU A 186 16.10 -8.59 1.22
CA LEU A 186 14.86 -7.80 1.29
C LEU A 186 15.14 -6.30 1.35
N ASP A 187 16.17 -5.89 2.09
CA ASP A 187 16.61 -4.50 2.13
C ASP A 187 17.14 -4.07 0.76
N HIS A 188 17.97 -4.90 0.13
CA HIS A 188 18.48 -4.65 -1.20
C HIS A 188 17.35 -4.55 -2.24
N LEU A 189 16.36 -5.45 -2.19
CA LEU A 189 15.17 -5.36 -3.05
C LEU A 189 14.36 -4.08 -2.78
N ALA A 190 14.25 -3.67 -1.51
CA ALA A 190 13.54 -2.46 -1.13
C ALA A 190 14.19 -1.18 -1.69
N SER A 191 15.52 -1.13 -1.78
CA SER A 191 16.26 -0.01 -2.39
C SER A 191 15.85 0.23 -3.85
N HIS A 192 15.60 -0.83 -4.62
CA HIS A 192 15.18 -0.71 -6.03
C HIS A 192 13.68 -0.45 -6.21
N ILE A 193 12.82 -0.96 -5.33
CA ILE A 193 11.36 -0.78 -5.46
C ILE A 193 10.93 0.64 -5.06
N ALA A 194 11.69 1.28 -4.18
CA ALA A 194 11.43 2.63 -3.73
C ALA A 194 11.91 3.70 -4.73
N SER A 195 11.49 3.53 -5.98
CA SER A 195 11.65 4.54 -7.03
C SER A 195 10.78 5.77 -6.72
N PRO A 196 11.21 7.00 -7.06
CA PRO A 196 10.43 8.20 -6.82
C PRO A 196 9.09 8.13 -7.57
N ALA A 197 8.02 7.88 -6.82
CA ALA A 197 6.67 7.84 -7.37
C ALA A 197 6.18 9.26 -7.69
N GLN A 198 5.93 9.47 -8.98
CA GLN A 198 5.32 10.61 -9.69
C GLN A 198 6.03 11.97 -9.52
N PRO A 199 6.38 12.65 -10.63
CA PRO A 199 6.51 14.10 -10.62
C PRO A 199 5.24 14.64 -9.99
N VAL A 200 5.38 15.49 -8.98
CA VAL A 200 4.28 16.28 -8.42
C VAL A 200 3.45 16.78 -9.59
N VAL A 201 2.16 16.46 -9.61
CA VAL A 201 1.22 16.94 -10.63
C VAL A 201 1.40 18.45 -10.68
N THR A 202 2.03 18.95 -11.75
CA THR A 202 2.14 20.39 -11.99
C THR A 202 0.72 20.92 -12.09
N PRO A 203 0.28 21.80 -11.18
CA PRO A 203 -1.09 22.27 -11.20
C PRO A 203 -1.36 22.93 -12.55
N SER A 204 -2.35 22.43 -13.28
CA SER A 204 -2.77 23.04 -14.53
C SER A 204 -3.41 24.39 -14.23
N GLY A 205 -2.68 25.48 -14.48
CA GLY A 205 -3.09 26.85 -14.84
C GLY A 205 -4.14 27.63 -14.02
N ALA A 206 -5.07 27.00 -13.33
CA ALA A 206 -6.20 27.63 -12.64
C ALA A 206 -6.33 27.23 -11.15
N GLU A 207 -5.63 26.17 -10.71
CA GLU A 207 -5.68 25.66 -9.32
C GLU A 207 -4.36 25.84 -8.55
N ALA A 208 -3.32 26.41 -9.16
CA ALA A 208 -2.04 26.63 -8.51
C ALA A 208 -2.18 27.64 -7.34
N PRO A 209 -1.80 27.29 -6.09
CA PRO A 209 -1.66 28.27 -5.03
C PRO A 209 -0.68 29.37 -5.46
N SER A 210 -1.14 30.62 -5.44
CA SER A 210 -0.45 31.78 -6.03
C SER A 210 0.76 32.30 -5.23
N THR A 211 1.42 31.47 -4.43
CA THR A 211 2.35 31.97 -3.39
C THR A 211 3.77 31.42 -3.46
N ARG A 212 4.09 30.53 -4.41
CA ARG A 212 5.46 30.03 -4.59
C ARG A 212 5.79 29.88 -6.07
N GLU A 213 7.01 30.24 -6.46
CA GLU A 213 7.53 29.99 -7.80
C GLU A 213 7.44 28.48 -8.09
N PRO A 214 6.78 28.07 -9.18
CA PRO A 214 6.74 26.67 -9.57
C PRO A 214 8.18 26.21 -9.85
N SER A 215 8.51 24.99 -9.43
CA SER A 215 9.85 24.41 -9.58
C SER A 215 9.76 23.11 -10.39
N LEU A 216 10.64 22.97 -11.37
CA LEU A 216 10.78 21.73 -12.12
C LEU A 216 11.74 20.79 -11.39
N LEU A 217 11.21 19.69 -10.84
CA LEU A 217 11.98 18.71 -10.06
C LEU A 217 12.76 17.69 -10.92
N LEU A 218 13.02 18.02 -12.19
CA LEU A 218 13.90 17.19 -13.03
C LEU A 218 15.37 17.44 -12.68
N PRO A 219 16.25 16.44 -12.84
CA PRO A 219 17.69 16.64 -12.69
C PRO A 219 18.24 17.67 -13.67
N LEU A 220 19.08 18.59 -13.18
CA LEU A 220 19.64 19.68 -13.96
C LEU A 220 20.59 19.20 -15.06
N ASP A 221 21.33 18.12 -14.83
CA ASP A 221 22.18 17.46 -15.83
C ASP A 221 21.36 16.90 -17.00
N VAL A 222 20.24 16.22 -16.70
CA VAL A 222 19.31 15.68 -17.70
C VAL A 222 18.65 16.80 -18.48
N MET A 223 18.23 17.88 -17.80
CA MET A 223 17.66 19.06 -18.47
C MET A 223 18.68 19.71 -19.41
N ALA A 224 19.92 19.88 -18.97
CA ALA A 224 20.99 20.48 -19.77
C ALA A 224 21.32 19.63 -21.01
N GLU A 225 21.41 18.32 -20.85
CA GLU A 225 21.71 17.38 -21.94
C GLU A 225 20.61 17.36 -23.01
N GLN A 226 19.34 17.44 -22.60
CA GLN A 226 18.19 17.44 -23.51
C GLN A 226 17.78 18.85 -23.98
N GLY A 227 18.52 19.88 -23.57
CA GLY A 227 18.25 21.28 -23.98
C GLY A 227 16.99 21.90 -23.36
N VAL A 228 16.50 21.36 -22.25
CA VAL A 228 15.27 21.81 -21.59
C VAL A 228 15.51 23.14 -20.87
N LYS A 229 14.64 24.11 -21.15
CA LYS A 229 14.60 25.40 -20.44
C LYS A 229 13.37 25.46 -19.56
N GLU A 230 13.56 25.73 -18.28
CA GLU A 230 12.48 25.74 -17.29
C GLU A 230 11.38 26.76 -17.63
N GLU A 231 11.73 27.96 -18.13
CA GLU A 231 10.74 28.96 -18.57
C GLU A 231 9.86 28.45 -19.72
N GLU A 232 10.45 27.74 -20.69
CA GLU A 232 9.75 27.19 -21.84
C GLU A 232 8.77 26.10 -21.40
N VAL A 233 9.16 25.28 -20.40
CA VAL A 233 8.27 24.30 -19.77
C VAL A 233 7.08 24.97 -19.10
N PHE A 234 7.27 26.09 -18.40
CA PHE A 234 6.14 26.81 -17.79
C PHE A 234 5.25 27.52 -18.82
N ARG A 235 5.80 27.91 -19.97
CA ARG A 235 5.06 28.61 -21.03
C ARG A 235 4.29 27.65 -21.94
N GLU A 236 4.92 26.57 -22.35
CA GLU A 236 4.43 25.66 -23.41
C GLU A 236 4.00 24.29 -22.87
N GLY A 237 4.30 24.01 -21.60
CA GLY A 237 3.93 22.77 -20.92
C GLY A 237 4.53 21.55 -21.62
N PRO A 238 3.73 20.53 -21.96
CA PRO A 238 4.22 19.27 -22.55
C PRO A 238 4.84 19.42 -23.95
N ASN A 239 4.66 20.59 -24.59
CA ASN A 239 5.21 20.88 -25.92
C ASN A 239 6.60 21.50 -25.88
N ALA A 240 7.12 21.86 -24.69
CA ALA A 240 8.45 22.44 -24.54
C ALA A 240 9.53 21.51 -25.10
N GLN A 241 10.47 22.07 -25.85
CA GLN A 241 11.50 21.29 -26.53
C GLN A 241 12.37 20.51 -25.52
N GLY A 242 12.60 19.22 -25.80
CA GLY A 242 13.43 18.33 -24.98
C GLY A 242 12.80 17.82 -23.69
N LEU A 243 11.64 18.36 -23.27
CA LEU A 243 10.99 17.96 -22.00
C LEU A 243 10.62 16.47 -22.00
N GLN A 244 10.06 15.98 -23.11
CA GLN A 244 9.67 14.57 -23.24
C GLN A 244 10.88 13.64 -23.18
N ASP A 245 11.99 14.01 -23.81
CA ASP A 245 13.24 13.24 -23.79
C ASP A 245 13.88 13.25 -22.39
N ALA A 246 13.84 14.39 -21.69
CA ALA A 246 14.31 14.49 -20.31
C ALA A 246 13.47 13.60 -19.36
N VAL A 247 12.14 13.66 -19.47
CA VAL A 247 11.24 12.79 -18.71
C VAL A 247 11.48 11.32 -19.06
N PHE A 248 11.67 11.00 -20.34
CA PHE A 248 11.95 9.65 -20.81
C PHE A 248 13.27 9.12 -20.22
N LYS A 249 14.32 9.95 -20.14
CA LYS A 249 15.60 9.56 -19.53
C LYS A 249 15.45 9.23 -18.04
N VAL A 250 14.77 10.07 -17.27
CA VAL A 250 14.50 9.79 -15.83
C VAL A 250 13.62 8.55 -15.67
N ALA A 251 12.58 8.41 -16.51
CA ALA A 251 11.70 7.25 -16.49
C ALA A 251 12.41 5.95 -16.88
N THR A 252 13.36 6.00 -17.81
CA THR A 252 14.20 4.85 -18.18
C THR A 252 15.00 4.38 -16.99
N ARG A 253 15.66 5.31 -16.27
CA ARG A 253 16.41 4.97 -15.05
C ARG A 253 15.52 4.36 -13.97
N ALA A 254 14.33 4.92 -13.75
CA ALA A 254 13.35 4.35 -12.83
C ALA A 254 12.90 2.93 -13.25
N ASN A 255 12.72 2.72 -14.55
CA ASN A 255 12.39 1.40 -15.10
C ASN A 255 13.55 0.41 -14.96
N ASP A 256 14.81 0.85 -15.05
CA ASP A 256 15.97 -0.01 -14.79
C ASP A 256 15.95 -0.53 -13.35
N HIS A 257 15.65 0.31 -12.35
CA HIS A 257 15.45 -0.17 -10.97
C HIS A 257 14.32 -1.22 -10.88
N LEU A 258 13.21 -1.03 -11.60
CA LEU A 258 12.12 -2.02 -11.61
C LEU A 258 12.53 -3.34 -12.28
N ILE A 259 13.32 -3.29 -13.36
CA ILE A 259 13.86 -4.48 -14.02
C ILE A 259 14.81 -5.20 -13.05
N THR A 260 15.74 -4.49 -12.43
CA THR A 260 16.67 -5.03 -11.42
C THR A 260 15.92 -5.68 -10.26
N ALA A 261 14.91 -5.00 -9.70
CA ALA A 261 14.08 -5.56 -8.63
C ALA A 261 13.36 -6.86 -9.04
N ARG A 262 12.82 -6.91 -10.27
CA ARG A 262 12.12 -8.11 -10.79
C ARG A 262 13.08 -9.26 -11.03
N GLU A 263 14.26 -8.97 -11.59
CA GLU A 263 15.29 -9.97 -11.85
C GLU A 263 15.84 -10.53 -10.53
N MET A 264 16.18 -9.65 -9.58
CA MET A 264 16.59 -10.03 -8.25
C MET A 264 15.53 -10.90 -7.55
N LEU A 265 14.26 -10.51 -7.61
CA LEU A 265 13.17 -11.32 -7.06
C LEU A 265 13.04 -12.69 -7.73
N ARG A 266 13.33 -12.79 -9.03
CA ARG A 266 13.35 -14.08 -9.75
C ARG A 266 14.50 -14.95 -9.26
N ARG A 267 15.73 -14.43 -9.26
CA ARG A 267 16.92 -15.15 -8.78
C ARG A 267 16.76 -15.67 -7.36
N LEU A 268 16.28 -14.82 -6.45
CA LEU A 268 16.02 -15.20 -5.06
C LEU A 268 14.95 -16.30 -4.91
N LYS A 269 13.99 -16.39 -5.82
CA LYS A 269 13.00 -17.48 -5.84
C LYS A 269 13.59 -18.78 -6.36
N ASP A 270 14.53 -18.68 -7.29
CA ASP A 270 15.24 -19.83 -7.87
C ASP A 270 16.35 -20.35 -6.94
N GLY A 271 16.62 -19.63 -5.83
CA GLY A 271 17.63 -19.99 -4.83
C GLY A 271 19.01 -19.38 -5.07
N ASP A 272 19.12 -18.51 -6.08
CA ASP A 272 20.35 -17.82 -6.45
C ASP A 272 20.56 -16.54 -5.60
N ASP A 273 21.77 -15.97 -5.70
CA ASP A 273 22.08 -14.66 -5.11
C ASP A 273 21.34 -13.49 -5.79
N ALA A 274 21.44 -12.29 -5.21
CA ALA A 274 20.79 -11.08 -5.73
C ALA A 274 21.25 -10.66 -7.14
N GLY A 275 22.35 -11.22 -7.66
CA GLY A 275 22.92 -10.90 -8.97
C GLY A 275 23.88 -9.71 -9.00
N HIS A 276 23.94 -8.92 -7.93
CA HIS A 276 24.95 -7.88 -7.71
C HIS A 276 25.03 -7.52 -6.22
N GLU A 277 26.07 -6.78 -5.84
CA GLU A 277 26.27 -6.31 -4.47
C GLU A 277 25.22 -5.28 -4.06
N PHE A 278 24.90 -5.24 -2.77
CA PHE A 278 24.00 -4.24 -2.21
C PHE A 278 24.78 -2.99 -1.80
N GLU A 279 24.62 -1.92 -2.55
CA GLU A 279 25.36 -0.66 -2.39
C GLU A 279 25.19 -0.03 -0.99
N HIS A 280 24.05 -0.25 -0.32
CA HIS A 280 23.76 0.30 1.01
C HIS A 280 23.98 -0.70 2.16
N GLN A 281 24.52 -1.90 1.89
CA GLN A 281 24.74 -2.94 2.91
C GLN A 281 25.62 -2.47 4.09
N GLY A 282 26.52 -1.52 3.84
CA GLY A 282 27.45 -0.98 4.83
C GLY A 282 26.86 0.04 5.81
N GLU A 283 25.60 0.47 5.64
CA GLU A 283 24.98 1.38 6.61
C GLU A 283 24.71 0.64 7.94
N VAL A 284 25.25 1.18 9.04
CA VAL A 284 25.27 0.57 10.39
C VAL A 284 23.86 0.24 10.91
N GLU A 285 22.85 0.90 10.35
CA GLU A 285 21.46 0.84 10.77
C GLU A 285 20.66 -0.29 10.13
N HIS A 286 21.24 -0.97 9.13
CA HIS A 286 20.82 -2.31 8.70
C HIS A 286 21.25 -3.33 9.76
N VAL A 287 20.41 -3.49 10.79
CA VAL A 287 20.70 -4.38 11.93
C VAL A 287 20.38 -5.83 11.60
N TYR A 288 21.40 -6.56 11.18
CA TYR A 288 21.39 -8.03 11.09
C TYR A 288 21.95 -8.60 12.41
N GLU A 289 21.16 -9.39 13.15
CA GLU A 289 21.71 -10.19 14.26
C GLU A 289 22.59 -11.28 13.66
N HIS A 290 23.74 -11.57 14.29
CA HIS A 290 24.60 -12.68 13.87
C HIS A 290 23.76 -13.97 13.79
N ASN A 291 23.96 -14.69 12.68
CA ASN A 291 23.20 -15.88 12.25
C ASN A 291 23.15 -17.01 13.29
N GLU A 292 22.27 -16.93 14.28
CA GLU A 292 21.85 -18.12 15.05
C GLU A 292 20.42 -18.55 14.65
N GLN A 293 19.52 -17.62 14.33
CA GLN A 293 18.16 -17.97 13.90
C GLN A 293 18.07 -18.50 12.46
N GLN A 294 19.02 -18.16 11.59
CA GLN A 294 19.06 -18.68 10.22
C GLN A 294 19.46 -20.17 10.22
N HIS A 295 20.31 -20.59 11.16
CA HIS A 295 20.65 -22.00 11.37
C HIS A 295 19.46 -22.80 11.92
N ASP A 296 18.71 -22.28 12.90
CA ASP A 296 17.56 -22.99 13.45
C ASP A 296 16.41 -23.17 12.43
N PHE A 297 16.16 -22.17 11.57
CA PHE A 297 15.15 -22.28 10.51
C PHE A 297 15.61 -23.19 9.37
N LEU A 298 16.87 -23.11 8.94
CA LEU A 298 17.43 -23.98 7.91
C LEU A 298 17.58 -25.43 8.38
N GLU A 299 17.97 -25.67 9.64
CA GLU A 299 17.97 -27.02 10.24
C GLU A 299 16.54 -27.56 10.43
N SER A 300 15.58 -26.70 10.79
CA SER A 300 14.17 -27.09 10.89
C SER A 300 13.59 -27.42 9.52
N LEU A 301 13.98 -26.70 8.48
CA LEU A 301 13.68 -26.99 7.08
C LEU A 301 14.37 -28.27 6.63
N GLU A 302 15.65 -28.46 6.91
CA GLU A 302 16.41 -29.66 6.57
C GLU A 302 15.79 -30.93 7.17
N LYS A 303 15.32 -30.86 8.43
CA LYS A 303 14.56 -31.93 9.11
C LYS A 303 13.24 -32.29 8.40
N VAL A 304 12.70 -31.38 7.60
CA VAL A 304 11.51 -31.59 6.75
C VAL A 304 11.85 -31.56 5.25
N ASN A 305 13.10 -31.81 4.90
CA ASN A 305 13.61 -31.83 3.53
C ASN A 305 13.30 -30.55 2.73
N PHE A 306 13.48 -29.41 3.40
CA PHE A 306 13.22 -28.05 2.93
C PHE A 306 11.77 -27.80 2.49
N ASP A 307 10.81 -28.54 3.03
CA ASP A 307 9.38 -28.24 2.89
C ASP A 307 8.97 -27.06 3.81
N PRO A 308 8.76 -25.85 3.27
CA PRO A 308 8.41 -24.68 4.09
C PRO A 308 7.02 -24.77 4.73
N PHE A 309 6.22 -25.79 4.40
CA PHE A 309 4.87 -26.01 4.92
C PHE A 309 4.79 -27.08 6.01
N ALA A 310 5.89 -27.82 6.26
CA ALA A 310 5.96 -28.79 7.34
C ALA A 310 6.36 -28.15 8.69
N VAL A 311 6.87 -26.91 8.67
CA VAL A 311 7.08 -26.08 9.86
C VAL A 311 5.70 -25.58 10.34
N LYS A 312 5.24 -26.07 11.50
CA LYS A 312 3.99 -25.58 12.12
C LYS A 312 4.19 -24.17 12.67
N SER A 313 4.15 -23.16 11.81
CA SER A 313 3.96 -21.76 12.25
C SER A 313 2.48 -21.58 12.61
N SER A 314 2.14 -21.67 13.88
CA SER A 314 0.87 -21.14 14.38
C SER A 314 0.80 -19.66 14.03
N ASP A 315 -0.29 -19.26 13.36
CA ASP A 315 -0.71 -17.88 13.01
C ASP A 315 -0.50 -17.36 11.57
N VAL A 316 -0.17 -18.21 10.59
CA VAL A 316 -0.37 -17.85 9.17
C VAL A 316 -1.78 -18.23 8.74
N VAL A 317 -2.66 -17.23 8.53
CA VAL A 317 -3.99 -17.46 7.94
C VAL A 317 -3.81 -17.85 6.47
N VAL A 318 -3.80 -19.15 6.19
CA VAL A 318 -3.72 -19.69 4.83
C VAL A 318 -4.96 -19.25 4.03
N LYS A 319 -4.73 -18.48 2.97
CA LYS A 319 -5.76 -18.09 2.01
C LYS A 319 -5.85 -19.16 0.92
N MET A 320 -7.08 -19.48 0.54
CA MET A 320 -7.38 -20.49 -0.46
C MET A 320 -8.08 -19.84 -1.65
N LEU A 321 -7.80 -20.34 -2.86
CA LEU A 321 -8.49 -19.90 -4.06
C LEU A 321 -9.83 -20.62 -4.20
N TYR A 322 -10.89 -19.86 -4.37
CA TYR A 322 -12.23 -20.35 -4.60
C TYR A 322 -12.81 -19.80 -5.89
N GLU A 323 -13.62 -20.62 -6.54
CA GLU A 323 -14.51 -20.22 -7.61
C GLU A 323 -15.95 -20.41 -7.16
N LEU A 324 -16.71 -19.31 -7.19
CA LEU A 324 -18.14 -19.29 -6.98
C LEU A 324 -18.83 -19.27 -8.34
N ILE A 325 -19.71 -20.23 -8.56
CA ILE A 325 -20.71 -20.20 -9.64
C ILE A 325 -22.06 -19.93 -9.00
N ALA A 326 -22.64 -18.77 -9.27
CA ALA A 326 -23.92 -18.36 -8.72
C ALA A 326 -24.99 -18.37 -9.82
N ILE A 327 -26.12 -18.97 -9.49
CA ILE A 327 -27.32 -19.01 -10.33
C ILE A 327 -28.40 -18.21 -9.62
N VAL A 328 -28.68 -17.03 -10.14
CA VAL A 328 -29.66 -16.09 -9.59
C VAL A 328 -30.95 -16.18 -10.40
N ARG A 329 -32.10 -15.84 -9.78
CA ARG A 329 -33.36 -15.70 -10.52
C ARG A 329 -33.18 -14.75 -11.73
N PRO A 330 -33.68 -15.11 -12.91
CA PRO A 330 -33.60 -14.24 -14.09
C PRO A 330 -34.63 -13.10 -13.99
N GLY A 331 -34.42 -12.03 -14.77
CA GLY A 331 -35.39 -10.94 -14.95
C GLY A 331 -34.89 -9.56 -14.53
N ASN A 332 -33.90 -9.47 -13.63
CA ASN A 332 -33.32 -8.20 -13.20
C ASN A 332 -31.81 -8.30 -12.99
N VAL A 333 -31.03 -7.67 -13.89
CA VAL A 333 -29.56 -7.66 -13.81
C VAL A 333 -29.06 -6.86 -12.60
N ALA A 334 -29.84 -5.90 -12.10
CA ALA A 334 -29.47 -5.15 -10.89
C ALA A 334 -29.39 -6.06 -9.67
N GLU A 335 -30.30 -7.03 -9.53
CA GLU A 335 -30.26 -8.02 -8.45
C GLU A 335 -28.99 -8.88 -8.52
N VAL A 336 -28.59 -9.28 -9.73
CA VAL A 336 -27.34 -10.03 -9.95
C VAL A 336 -26.13 -9.19 -9.53
N LYS A 337 -26.11 -7.91 -9.90
CA LYS A 337 -25.05 -6.97 -9.53
C LYS A 337 -24.98 -6.76 -8.01
N GLU A 338 -26.11 -6.63 -7.33
CA GLU A 338 -26.15 -6.49 -5.87
C GLU A 338 -25.59 -7.71 -5.14
N ILE A 339 -25.94 -8.92 -5.60
CA ILE A 339 -25.41 -10.16 -5.02
C ILE A 339 -23.90 -10.26 -5.28
N ALA A 340 -23.45 -9.99 -6.51
CA ALA A 340 -22.03 -9.98 -6.84
C ALA A 340 -21.25 -8.94 -6.01
N HIS A 341 -21.81 -7.74 -5.84
CA HIS A 341 -21.23 -6.69 -5.00
C HIS A 341 -21.15 -7.10 -3.53
N THR A 342 -22.19 -7.76 -3.01
CA THR A 342 -22.22 -8.27 -1.63
C THR A 342 -21.13 -9.31 -1.40
N VAL A 343 -21.00 -10.28 -2.31
CA VAL A 343 -19.95 -11.30 -2.25
C VAL A 343 -18.57 -10.65 -2.34
N GLY A 344 -18.33 -9.81 -3.35
CA GLY A 344 -17.05 -9.14 -3.54
C GLY A 344 -16.66 -8.25 -2.36
N SER A 345 -17.61 -7.48 -1.82
CA SER A 345 -17.39 -6.65 -0.64
C SER A 345 -17.02 -7.48 0.58
N MET A 346 -17.66 -8.62 0.77
CA MET A 346 -17.42 -9.51 1.91
C MET A 346 -16.04 -10.16 1.82
N VAL A 347 -15.61 -10.57 0.62
CA VAL A 347 -14.22 -11.01 0.37
C VAL A 347 -13.24 -9.89 0.72
N LEU A 348 -13.43 -8.70 0.15
CA LEU A 348 -12.48 -7.58 0.28
C LEU A 348 -12.39 -7.05 1.73
N ARG A 349 -13.52 -6.92 2.43
CA ARG A 349 -13.57 -6.43 3.82
C ARG A 349 -12.87 -7.37 4.80
N ASN A 350 -12.85 -8.67 4.50
CA ASN A 350 -12.22 -9.68 5.34
C ASN A 350 -10.83 -10.10 4.84
N GLY A 351 -10.15 -9.23 4.10
CA GLY A 351 -8.76 -9.42 3.68
C GLY A 351 -8.56 -10.45 2.56
N GLY A 352 -9.63 -10.86 1.88
CA GLY A 352 -9.55 -11.64 0.64
C GLY A 352 -9.32 -10.76 -0.59
N VAL A 353 -9.04 -11.39 -1.73
CA VAL A 353 -8.80 -10.74 -3.03
C VAL A 353 -9.77 -11.31 -4.05
N VAL A 354 -10.46 -10.45 -4.80
CA VAL A 354 -11.27 -10.89 -5.96
C VAL A 354 -10.38 -10.86 -7.20
N ARG A 355 -10.18 -12.01 -7.84
CA ARG A 355 -9.32 -12.14 -9.04
C ARG A 355 -10.03 -11.76 -10.32
N GLY A 356 -11.34 -11.93 -10.35
CA GLY A 356 -12.16 -11.59 -11.50
C GLY A 356 -13.57 -12.09 -11.33
N MET A 357 -14.47 -11.53 -12.14
CA MET A 357 -15.84 -12.00 -12.26
C MET A 357 -16.24 -12.02 -13.74
N SER A 358 -17.10 -12.96 -14.10
CA SER A 358 -17.64 -13.07 -15.45
C SER A 358 -19.14 -13.28 -15.38
N ASN A 359 -19.87 -12.45 -16.11
CA ASN A 359 -21.30 -12.57 -16.27
C ASN A 359 -21.59 -13.46 -17.49
N TRP A 360 -22.17 -14.64 -17.26
CA TRP A 360 -22.44 -15.57 -18.35
C TRP A 360 -23.83 -15.33 -18.96
N GLY A 361 -24.74 -14.67 -18.24
CA GLY A 361 -26.10 -14.39 -18.70
C GLY A 361 -27.10 -15.49 -18.35
N ILE A 362 -28.25 -15.49 -19.01
CA ILE A 362 -29.38 -16.35 -18.68
C ILE A 362 -29.31 -17.65 -19.47
N PHE A 363 -29.33 -18.78 -18.78
CA PHE A 363 -29.39 -20.12 -19.39
C PHE A 363 -30.44 -21.00 -18.72
N SER A 364 -30.87 -22.03 -19.44
CA SER A 364 -31.69 -23.09 -18.89
C SER A 364 -30.95 -23.87 -17.79
N LEU A 365 -31.67 -24.19 -16.72
CA LEU A 365 -31.17 -25.03 -15.64
C LEU A 365 -31.09 -26.50 -16.11
N PRO A 366 -30.06 -27.28 -15.69
CA PRO A 366 -29.97 -28.70 -16.04
C PRO A 366 -31.19 -29.52 -15.63
N LYS A 367 -31.85 -29.13 -14.53
CA LYS A 367 -33.12 -29.67 -14.06
C LYS A 367 -34.00 -28.54 -13.52
N PRO A 368 -35.31 -28.51 -13.82
CA PRO A 368 -36.22 -27.55 -13.21
C PRO A 368 -36.13 -27.63 -11.68
N THR A 369 -35.87 -26.51 -11.02
CA THR A 369 -35.62 -26.45 -9.58
C THR A 369 -36.72 -25.64 -8.92
N SER A 370 -37.35 -26.17 -7.88
CA SER A 370 -38.30 -25.40 -7.06
C SER A 370 -37.60 -24.89 -5.82
N ILE A 371 -37.55 -23.56 -5.68
CA ILE A 371 -36.97 -22.88 -4.52
C ILE A 371 -37.85 -21.66 -4.21
N HIS A 372 -38.00 -21.34 -2.93
CA HIS A 372 -38.85 -20.23 -2.48
C HIS A 372 -40.26 -20.23 -3.09
N GLN A 373 -40.90 -21.40 -3.18
CA GLN A 373 -42.24 -21.62 -3.74
C GLN A 373 -42.39 -21.29 -5.23
N MET A 374 -41.31 -21.01 -5.95
CA MET A 374 -41.30 -20.79 -7.40
C MET A 374 -40.57 -21.93 -8.11
N LYS A 375 -41.06 -22.31 -9.30
CA LYS A 375 -40.39 -23.28 -10.16
C LYS A 375 -39.56 -22.54 -11.19
N HIS A 376 -38.24 -22.73 -11.15
CA HIS A 376 -37.30 -22.13 -12.09
C HIS A 376 -36.89 -23.13 -13.16
N THR A 377 -36.93 -22.69 -14.41
CA THR A 377 -36.39 -23.43 -15.58
C THR A 377 -35.16 -22.74 -16.17
N HIS A 378 -34.97 -21.46 -15.88
CA HIS A 378 -33.84 -20.63 -16.30
C HIS A 378 -33.24 -19.91 -15.09
N GLY A 379 -31.94 -19.62 -15.17
CA GLY A 379 -31.21 -18.86 -14.17
C GLY A 379 -30.19 -17.94 -14.83
N HIS A 380 -29.88 -16.83 -14.16
CA HIS A 380 -28.79 -15.93 -14.53
C HIS A 380 -27.50 -16.40 -13.87
N TYR A 381 -26.51 -16.77 -14.69
CA TYR A 381 -25.24 -17.30 -14.25
C TYR A 381 -24.18 -16.20 -14.16
N PHE A 382 -23.48 -16.14 -13.04
CA PHE A 382 -22.22 -15.42 -12.96
C PHE A 382 -21.20 -16.22 -12.17
N VAL A 383 -19.94 -16.00 -12.49
CA VAL A 383 -18.81 -16.63 -11.82
C VAL A 383 -17.92 -15.58 -11.20
N MET A 384 -17.44 -15.85 -9.99
CA MET A 384 -16.47 -15.01 -9.30
C MET A 384 -15.36 -15.87 -8.74
N ARG A 385 -14.11 -15.50 -9.04
CA ARG A 385 -12.93 -16.17 -8.51
C ARG A 385 -12.25 -15.27 -7.48
N TYR A 386 -11.91 -15.83 -6.31
CA TYR A 386 -11.36 -15.05 -5.21
C TYR A 386 -10.48 -15.87 -4.26
N ASP A 387 -9.49 -15.22 -3.66
CA ASP A 387 -8.71 -15.75 -2.53
C ASP A 387 -9.34 -15.31 -1.22
N ALA A 388 -9.63 -16.25 -0.34
CA ALA A 388 -10.16 -15.95 1.00
C ALA A 388 -9.72 -17.00 2.03
N SER A 389 -9.79 -16.66 3.31
CA SER A 389 -9.64 -17.66 4.37
C SER A 389 -10.81 -18.64 4.36
N THR A 390 -10.60 -19.84 4.90
CA THR A 390 -11.66 -20.86 5.04
C THR A 390 -12.88 -20.34 5.79
N LYS A 391 -12.65 -19.51 6.83
CA LYS A 391 -13.71 -18.85 7.60
C LYS A 391 -14.55 -17.92 6.73
N VAL A 392 -13.90 -17.01 6.00
CA VAL A 392 -14.61 -16.04 5.12
C VAL A 392 -15.39 -16.77 4.02
N HIS A 393 -14.84 -17.85 3.48
CA HIS A 393 -15.54 -18.68 2.51
C HIS A 393 -16.79 -19.34 3.12
N GLN A 394 -16.70 -19.83 4.36
CA GLN A 394 -17.83 -20.44 5.06
C GLN A 394 -18.93 -19.43 5.36
N ASP A 395 -18.55 -18.22 5.76
CA ASP A 395 -19.49 -17.12 5.97
C ASP A 395 -20.20 -16.79 4.65
N LEU A 396 -19.46 -16.71 3.53
CA LEU A 396 -20.00 -16.45 2.19
C LEU A 396 -21.03 -17.50 1.77
N ARG A 397 -20.72 -18.79 1.99
CA ARG A 397 -21.67 -19.88 1.71
C ARG A 397 -22.95 -19.72 2.51
N THR A 398 -22.83 -19.29 3.76
CA THR A 398 -23.99 -19.07 4.65
C THR A 398 -24.83 -17.89 4.17
N THR A 399 -24.20 -16.76 3.83
CA THR A 399 -24.88 -15.59 3.27
C THR A 399 -25.61 -15.91 1.97
N LEU A 400 -24.96 -16.59 1.02
CA LEU A 400 -25.56 -16.94 -0.26
C LEU A 400 -26.69 -17.96 -0.15
N ARG A 401 -26.64 -18.86 0.85
CA ARG A 401 -27.73 -19.80 1.11
C ARG A 401 -28.99 -19.11 1.63
N LEU A 402 -28.83 -17.98 2.31
CA LEU A 402 -29.94 -17.19 2.87
C LEU A 402 -30.48 -16.13 1.90
N GLU A 403 -29.81 -15.93 0.75
CA GLU A 403 -30.22 -14.94 -0.24
C GLU A 403 -31.45 -15.43 -1.03
N PRO A 404 -32.65 -14.82 -0.84
CA PRO A 404 -33.89 -15.32 -1.44
C PRO A 404 -33.93 -15.28 -2.97
N ARG A 405 -33.07 -14.47 -3.59
CA ARG A 405 -32.95 -14.36 -5.05
C ARG A 405 -32.01 -15.41 -5.65
N MET A 406 -31.27 -16.13 -4.81
CA MET A 406 -30.35 -17.19 -5.21
C MET A 406 -31.11 -18.48 -5.52
N ILE A 407 -30.98 -19.00 -6.75
CA ILE A 407 -31.49 -20.34 -7.09
C ILE A 407 -30.52 -21.41 -6.60
N ARG A 408 -29.22 -21.20 -6.84
CA ARG A 408 -28.16 -22.13 -6.44
C ARG A 408 -26.80 -21.44 -6.44
N SER A 409 -25.98 -21.71 -5.42
CA SER A 409 -24.55 -21.42 -5.45
C SER A 409 -23.74 -22.71 -5.44
N ALA A 410 -22.72 -22.78 -6.28
CA ALA A 410 -21.70 -23.83 -6.27
C ALA A 410 -20.36 -23.17 -5.98
N HIS A 411 -19.56 -23.83 -5.16
CA HIS A 411 -18.26 -23.33 -4.71
C HIS A 411 -17.23 -24.43 -4.94
N VAL A 412 -16.16 -24.09 -5.63
CA VAL A 412 -15.06 -25.01 -5.92
C VAL A 412 -13.79 -24.42 -5.30
N LYS A 413 -13.09 -25.21 -4.48
CA LYS A 413 -11.74 -24.87 -4.06
C LYS A 413 -10.79 -25.24 -5.20
N LEU A 414 -10.06 -24.28 -5.73
CA LEU A 414 -9.15 -24.46 -6.85
C LEU A 414 -7.70 -24.62 -6.35
N GLY A 415 -6.98 -25.53 -7.02
CA GLY A 415 -5.58 -25.83 -6.71
C GLY A 415 -5.36 -26.61 -5.41
N ASP A 416 -4.08 -26.86 -5.12
CA ASP A 416 -3.58 -27.57 -3.95
C ASP A 416 -3.20 -26.62 -2.79
N GLY A 417 -3.35 -25.31 -2.99
CA GLY A 417 -2.94 -24.27 -2.04
C GLY A 417 -1.52 -23.74 -2.25
N LYS A 418 -0.78 -24.26 -3.25
CA LYS A 418 0.56 -23.76 -3.61
C LYS A 418 0.47 -22.55 -4.53
N LEU A 419 1.25 -21.49 -4.24
CA LEU A 419 1.19 -20.23 -4.98
C LEU A 419 1.48 -20.40 -6.49
N GLU A 420 2.38 -21.30 -6.85
CA GLU A 420 2.72 -21.63 -8.25
C GLU A 420 1.56 -22.25 -9.04
N THR A 421 0.79 -23.13 -8.40
CA THR A 421 -0.42 -23.71 -8.99
C THR A 421 -1.51 -22.65 -9.08
N LEU A 422 -1.63 -21.81 -8.03
CA LEU A 422 -2.66 -20.79 -7.93
C LEU A 422 -2.45 -19.64 -8.91
N SER A 423 -1.22 -19.22 -9.20
CA SER A 423 -0.92 -18.08 -10.09
C SER A 423 -1.35 -18.32 -11.55
N ARG A 424 -1.49 -19.59 -11.95
CA ARG A 424 -1.99 -20.00 -13.28
C ARG A 424 -3.47 -19.69 -13.49
N PHE A 425 -4.23 -19.45 -12.42
CA PHE A 425 -5.66 -19.14 -12.49
C PHE A 425 -5.87 -17.61 -12.52
N SER A 426 -6.17 -17.09 -13.71
CA SER A 426 -6.55 -15.70 -13.97
C SER A 426 -8.05 -15.47 -13.76
N GLU A 427 -8.65 -14.48 -14.44
CA GLU A 427 -10.10 -14.28 -14.43
C GLU A 427 -10.86 -15.52 -14.96
N PRO A 428 -12.08 -15.77 -14.47
CA PRO A 428 -12.91 -16.85 -15.00
C PRO A 428 -13.37 -16.51 -16.42
N VAL A 429 -12.77 -17.13 -17.42
CA VAL A 429 -13.16 -16.96 -18.84
C VAL A 429 -14.31 -17.91 -19.19
N TRP A 430 -15.35 -17.37 -19.80
CA TRP A 430 -16.43 -18.18 -20.37
C TRP A 430 -16.63 -17.84 -21.84
N ARG A 431 -16.43 -18.84 -22.70
CA ARG A 431 -16.71 -18.73 -24.12
C ARG A 431 -18.20 -18.93 -24.32
N ALA A 432 -18.97 -17.84 -24.40
CA ALA A 432 -20.29 -17.91 -25.00
C ALA A 432 -20.10 -18.38 -26.45
N ARG A 433 -20.62 -19.56 -26.81
CA ARG A 433 -20.58 -20.02 -28.21
C ARG A 433 -21.29 -18.95 -29.06
N GLY A 434 -20.55 -18.28 -29.94
CA GLY A 434 -21.11 -17.37 -30.94
C GLY A 434 -20.23 -16.21 -31.42
N ALA A 435 -19.12 -15.85 -30.75
CA ALA A 435 -18.34 -14.65 -31.14
C ALA A 435 -17.05 -14.92 -31.94
N ASP A 436 -16.52 -16.15 -31.94
CA ASP A 436 -15.24 -16.47 -32.61
C ASP A 436 -15.41 -17.54 -33.71
N MET A 437 -16.37 -17.32 -34.62
CA MET A 437 -16.37 -17.96 -35.94
C MET A 437 -16.62 -16.91 -37.02
N VAL A 438 -15.69 -15.96 -37.13
CA VAL A 438 -15.34 -15.29 -38.38
C VAL A 438 -13.82 -15.21 -38.39
N GLU A 439 -13.24 -15.66 -39.51
CA GLU A 439 -11.82 -15.91 -39.78
C GLU A 439 -10.84 -14.80 -39.34
#